data_AF-A0A5N4E068-F1
#
_entry.id   AF-A0A5N4E068-F1
#
_cell.length_a   1.000
_cell.length_b   1.000
_cell.length_c   1.000
_cell.angle_alpha   90.00
_cell.angle_beta   90.00
_cell.angle_gamma   90.00
#
_symmetry.space_group_name_H-M   'P 1'
#
loop_
_entity.id
_entity.type
_entity.pdbx_description
1 polymer ?
#
loop_
_entity_poly.entity_id
_entity_poly.type
_entity_poly.pdbx_seq_one_letter_code
_entity_poly.pdbx_strand_id
1 'polypeptide(L)'
;MCFAKKHNTKDLKKMQANNAKAMSARAEAVKALIKPKKVKPNIPKGNSHKFSRLAYIAHPKLGKCALAHIAKGLRLCRPKAKDKAQTKAAASDAAAASDAAAAAAQAQAQAPEGVQAPTKAPE
;
A
#
# COMPACT_ATOMS: atom_id res chain seq x y z
N MET A 1 64.28 -1.13 0.53
CA MET A 1 63.59 -1.34 1.84
C MET A 1 63.41 -2.83 2.22
N CYS A 2 64.22 -3.77 1.72
CA CYS A 2 63.96 -5.20 1.93
C CYS A 2 64.25 -5.69 3.37
N PHE A 3 65.20 -5.06 4.07
CA PHE A 3 65.63 -5.46 5.40
C PHE A 3 64.53 -5.35 6.47
N ALA A 4 63.76 -4.25 6.50
CA ALA A 4 62.66 -4.09 7.45
C ALA A 4 61.59 -5.18 7.26
N LYS A 5 61.20 -5.43 6.00
CA LYS A 5 60.20 -6.44 5.65
C LYS A 5 60.63 -7.87 6.05
N LYS A 6 61.94 -8.16 6.00
CA LYS A 6 62.53 -9.44 6.42
C LYS A 6 62.50 -9.67 7.94
N HIS A 7 62.53 -8.61 8.75
CA HIS A 7 62.59 -8.73 10.22
C HIS A 7 61.25 -8.54 10.94
N ASN A 8 60.17 -8.16 10.24
CA ASN A 8 58.83 -7.96 10.83
C ASN A 8 58.22 -9.22 11.49
N THR A 9 58.73 -10.40 11.18
CA THR A 9 58.27 -11.66 11.77
C THR A 9 58.67 -11.81 13.24
N LYS A 10 59.74 -11.13 13.68
CA LYS A 10 60.24 -11.18 15.07
C LYS A 10 59.21 -10.65 16.07
N ASP A 11 58.49 -9.59 15.71
CA ASP A 11 57.49 -8.93 16.58
C ASP A 11 56.04 -9.34 16.28
N LEU A 12 55.83 -10.33 15.41
CA LEU A 12 54.50 -10.76 14.98
C LEU A 12 53.60 -11.17 16.15
N LYS A 13 54.13 -11.92 17.13
CA LYS A 13 53.37 -12.35 18.31
C LYS A 13 52.92 -11.17 19.18
N LYS A 14 53.78 -10.15 19.32
CA LYS A 14 53.47 -8.91 20.06
C LYS A 14 52.38 -8.11 19.34
N MET A 15 52.46 -8.05 18.01
CA MET A 15 51.45 -7.41 17.17
C MET A 15 50.10 -8.12 17.26
N GLN A 16 50.08 -9.45 17.22
CA GLN A 16 48.85 -10.23 17.32
C GLN A 16 48.16 -10.03 18.68
N ALA A 17 48.92 -10.04 19.78
CA ALA A 17 48.38 -9.79 21.11
C ALA A 17 47.82 -8.36 21.25
N ASN A 18 48.48 -7.36 20.67
CA ASN A 18 47.98 -5.99 20.66
C ASN A 18 46.69 -5.86 19.84
N ASN A 19 46.65 -6.48 18.65
CA ASN A 19 45.46 -6.50 17.80
C ASN A 19 44.27 -7.19 18.48
N ALA A 20 44.51 -8.30 19.20
CA ALA A 20 43.48 -8.98 19.98
C ALA A 20 42.91 -8.07 21.08
N LYS A 21 43.78 -7.37 21.83
CA LYS A 21 43.37 -6.38 22.85
C LYS A 21 42.58 -5.22 22.25
N ALA A 22 42.98 -4.73 21.08
CA ALA A 22 42.27 -3.67 20.37
C ALA A 22 40.87 -4.12 19.92
N MET A 23 40.74 -5.36 19.42
CA MET A 23 39.45 -5.93 19.02
C MET A 23 38.53 -6.16 20.22
N SER A 24 39.05 -6.68 21.34
CA SER A 24 38.24 -6.85 22.56
C SER A 24 37.74 -5.51 23.10
N ALA A 25 38.59 -4.49 23.15
CA ALA A 25 38.20 -3.14 23.57
C ALA A 25 37.12 -2.54 22.65
N ARG A 26 37.22 -2.74 21.33
CA ARG A 26 36.18 -2.31 20.38
C ARG A 26 34.86 -3.04 20.60
N ALA A 27 34.90 -4.36 20.84
CA ALA A 27 33.70 -5.14 21.11
C ALA A 27 33.00 -4.67 22.39
N GLU A 28 33.75 -4.37 23.44
CA GLU A 28 33.21 -3.83 24.70
C GLU A 28 32.61 -2.43 24.52
N ALA A 29 33.27 -1.54 23.76
CA ALA A 29 32.76 -0.21 23.45
C ALA A 29 31.45 -0.27 22.66
N VAL A 30 31.34 -1.14 21.66
CA VAL A 30 30.10 -1.36 20.91
C VAL A 30 29.01 -1.93 21.81
N LYS A 31 29.33 -2.88 22.69
CA LYS A 31 28.37 -3.43 23.67
C LYS A 31 27.86 -2.35 24.63
N ALA A 32 28.72 -1.43 25.05
CA ALA A 32 28.34 -0.28 25.87
C ALA A 32 27.47 0.74 25.11
N LEU A 33 27.72 0.96 23.82
CA LEU A 33 26.89 1.81 22.97
C LEU A 33 25.51 1.21 22.71
N ILE A 34 25.42 -0.11 22.51
CA ILE A 34 24.15 -0.85 22.31
C ILE A 34 23.33 -0.92 23.61
N LYS A 35 24.01 -0.92 24.76
CA LYS A 35 23.39 -0.79 26.08
C LYS A 35 23.66 0.62 26.64
N PRO A 36 23.27 1.71 25.95
CA PRO A 36 23.61 3.02 26.42
C PRO A 36 22.90 3.21 27.77
N LYS A 37 23.71 3.32 28.82
CA LYS A 37 23.24 3.81 30.11
C LYS A 37 22.52 5.12 29.82
N LYS A 38 21.32 5.28 30.37
CA LYS A 38 20.27 6.23 29.95
C LYS A 38 20.69 7.71 30.10
N VAL A 39 21.71 8.14 29.36
CA VAL A 39 22.06 9.53 29.16
C VAL A 39 20.92 10.12 28.36
N LYS A 40 20.21 11.09 28.93
CA LYS A 40 19.12 11.76 28.23
C LYS A 40 19.70 12.31 26.92
N PRO A 41 19.28 11.83 25.75
CA PRO A 41 19.68 12.45 24.51
C PRO A 41 19.09 13.87 24.55
N ASN A 42 19.96 14.86 24.48
CA ASN A 42 19.58 16.26 24.44
C ASN A 42 19.08 16.54 23.02
N ILE A 43 17.91 15.98 22.67
CA ILE A 43 17.34 16.08 21.33
C ILE A 43 16.84 17.52 21.20
N PRO A 44 17.42 18.35 20.32
CA PRO A 44 16.88 19.67 20.06
C PRO A 44 15.45 19.47 19.54
N LYS A 45 14.49 20.25 20.06
CA LYS A 45 13.09 20.21 19.63
C LYS A 45 13.03 20.51 18.14
N GLY A 46 12.99 19.46 17.34
CA GLY A 46 13.03 19.51 15.89
C GLY A 46 11.73 20.02 15.29
N ASN A 47 11.82 20.40 14.03
CA ASN A 47 10.73 20.86 13.19
C ASN A 47 9.41 20.07 13.42
N SER A 48 8.32 20.83 13.57
CA SER A 48 7.16 20.65 12.71
C SER A 48 6.89 19.26 12.13
N HIS A 49 6.32 18.27 12.85
CA HIS A 49 5.92 16.98 12.24
C HIS A 49 5.06 17.16 10.97
N LYS A 50 4.34 18.28 10.86
CA LYS A 50 3.56 18.66 9.68
C LYS A 50 4.44 18.90 8.44
N PHE A 51 5.55 19.60 8.57
CA PHE A 51 6.47 19.87 7.45
C PHE A 51 7.17 18.59 6.98
N SER A 52 7.63 17.75 7.91
CA SER A 52 8.23 16.45 7.57
C SER A 52 7.25 15.54 6.83
N ARG A 53 5.96 15.57 7.23
CA ARG A 53 4.89 14.83 6.52
C ARG A 53 4.66 15.35 5.11
N LEU A 54 4.64 16.66 4.90
CA LEU A 54 4.48 17.25 3.56
C LEU A 54 5.67 16.92 2.65
N ALA A 55 6.89 17.01 3.17
CA ALA A 55 8.09 16.63 2.43
C ALA A 55 8.07 15.15 2.01
N TYR A 56 7.61 14.26 2.89
CA TYR A 56 7.44 12.83 2.57
C TYR A 56 6.39 12.59 1.49
N ILE A 57 5.25 13.28 1.56
CA ILE A 57 4.16 13.16 0.55
C ILE A 57 4.62 13.69 -0.81
N ALA A 58 5.36 14.80 -0.84
CA ALA A 58 5.91 15.37 -2.07
C ALA A 58 7.06 14.55 -2.67
N HIS A 59 7.64 13.60 -1.92
CA HIS A 59 8.80 12.86 -2.37
C HIS A 59 8.43 11.81 -3.45
N PRO A 60 9.02 11.86 -4.65
CA PRO A 60 8.56 11.10 -5.82
C PRO A 60 8.68 9.57 -5.67
N LYS A 61 9.59 9.08 -4.83
CA LYS A 61 9.76 7.63 -4.58
C LYS A 61 9.00 7.13 -3.34
N LEU A 62 8.92 7.96 -2.30
CA LEU A 62 8.45 7.56 -0.97
C LEU A 62 6.97 7.88 -0.77
N GLY A 63 6.49 8.98 -1.37
CA GLY A 63 5.13 9.46 -1.23
C GLY A 63 4.10 8.76 -2.13
N LYS A 64 4.49 7.81 -2.98
CA LYS A 64 3.59 7.17 -3.97
C LYS A 64 2.34 6.57 -3.34
N CYS A 65 2.51 5.76 -2.28
CA CYS A 65 1.39 5.13 -1.59
C CYS A 65 0.53 6.16 -0.84
N ALA A 66 1.16 7.20 -0.27
CA ALA A 66 0.43 8.27 0.43
C ALA A 66 -0.42 9.08 -0.54
N LEU A 67 0.13 9.47 -1.70
CA LEU A 67 -0.60 10.18 -2.75
C LEU A 67 -1.73 9.31 -3.33
N ALA A 68 -1.49 8.02 -3.57
CA ALA A 68 -2.53 7.10 -4.04
C ALA A 68 -3.68 6.95 -3.05
N HIS A 69 -3.37 6.88 -1.74
CA HIS A 69 -4.40 6.83 -0.69
C HIS A 69 -5.19 8.14 -0.60
N ILE A 70 -4.52 9.30 -0.67
CA ILE A 70 -5.18 10.62 -0.69
C ILE A 70 -6.09 10.71 -1.90
N ALA A 71 -5.61 10.37 -3.10
CA ALA A 71 -6.40 10.36 -4.33
C ALA A 71 -7.60 9.40 -4.23
N LYS A 72 -7.42 8.21 -3.62
CA LYS A 72 -8.51 7.27 -3.39
C LYS A 72 -9.55 7.83 -2.41
N GLY A 73 -9.14 8.46 -1.32
CA GLY A 73 -10.06 9.09 -0.36
C GLY A 73 -10.82 10.27 -0.97
N LEU A 74 -10.19 11.03 -1.86
CA LEU A 74 -10.83 12.13 -2.58
C LEU A 74 -11.82 11.64 -3.65
N ARG A 75 -11.51 10.55 -4.35
CA ARG A 75 -12.39 9.97 -5.38
C ARG A 75 -13.51 9.13 -4.79
N LEU A 76 -13.20 8.36 -3.75
CA LEU A 76 -14.13 7.48 -3.06
C LEU A 76 -14.76 8.26 -1.90
N CYS A 77 -15.52 9.31 -2.23
CA CYS A 77 -16.43 9.95 -1.28
C CYS A 77 -17.50 8.93 -0.91
N ARG A 78 -17.24 8.10 0.11
CA ARG A 78 -18.19 7.10 0.61
C ARG A 78 -19.27 7.87 1.38
N PRO A 79 -20.51 8.00 0.87
CA PRO A 79 -21.58 8.59 1.63
C PRO A 79 -21.85 7.61 2.78
N LYS A 80 -21.70 8.09 4.01
CA LYS A 80 -22.17 7.36 5.18
C LYS A 80 -23.69 7.48 5.16
N ALA A 81 -24.39 6.47 4.65
CA ALA A 81 -25.85 6.42 4.62
C ALA A 81 -26.40 6.77 6.01
N LYS A 82 -27.10 7.90 6.10
CA LYS A 82 -27.95 8.26 7.22
C LYS A 82 -29.38 7.94 6.82
N ASP A 83 -29.74 6.66 6.78
CA ASP A 83 -31.15 6.28 6.75
C ASP A 83 -31.67 6.22 8.19
N LYS A 84 -32.03 7.39 8.69
CA LYS A 84 -33.08 7.51 9.70
C LYS A 84 -34.02 8.62 9.22
N ALA A 85 -35.25 8.19 8.93
CA ALA A 85 -36.42 8.97 8.52
C ALA A 85 -36.39 9.53 7.09
N GLN A 86 -37.07 8.84 6.15
CA GLN A 86 -38.20 9.38 5.35
C GLN A 86 -38.64 8.39 4.25
N THR A 87 -38.97 7.15 4.61
CA THR A 87 -39.70 6.23 3.71
C THR A 87 -41.19 6.25 4.08
N LYS A 88 -41.89 7.32 3.69
CA LYS A 88 -43.38 7.36 3.71
C LYS A 88 -44.00 8.19 2.57
N ALA A 89 -43.28 8.48 1.49
CA ALA A 89 -43.86 9.33 0.42
C ALA A 89 -43.40 9.00 -1.00
N ALA A 90 -43.05 7.74 -1.29
CA ALA A 90 -42.74 7.32 -2.67
C ALA A 90 -43.40 5.98 -3.05
N ALA A 91 -44.49 5.62 -2.38
CA ALA A 91 -45.31 4.46 -2.72
C ALA A 91 -46.50 4.80 -3.64
N SER A 92 -46.71 6.07 -4.02
CA SER A 92 -47.83 6.45 -4.91
C SER A 92 -47.45 6.66 -6.38
N ASP A 93 -46.18 6.90 -6.72
CA ASP A 93 -45.85 7.39 -8.07
C ASP A 93 -45.26 6.29 -8.98
N ALA A 94 -45.02 5.09 -8.46
CA ALA A 94 -44.62 3.94 -9.26
C ALA A 94 -45.82 3.21 -9.92
N ALA A 95 -47.06 3.57 -9.58
CA ALA A 95 -48.27 2.93 -10.11
C ALA A 95 -48.73 3.50 -11.47
N ALA A 96 -48.15 4.60 -11.96
CA ALA A 96 -48.59 5.25 -13.22
C ALA A 96 -47.66 5.01 -14.42
N ALA A 97 -46.48 4.41 -14.24
CA ALA A 97 -45.53 4.17 -15.33
C ALA A 97 -45.38 2.70 -15.74
N SER A 98 -46.00 1.77 -15.01
CA SER A 98 -46.00 0.32 -15.33
C SER A 98 -47.14 -0.11 -16.27
N ASP A 99 -48.15 0.73 -16.51
CA ASP A 99 -49.27 0.40 -17.41
C ASP A 99 -49.03 0.80 -18.88
N ALA A 100 -48.03 1.63 -19.18
CA ALA A 100 -47.72 2.03 -20.57
C ALA A 100 -46.73 1.08 -21.27
N ALA A 101 -45.91 0.33 -20.52
CA ALA A 101 -44.90 -0.57 -21.10
C ALA A 101 -45.42 -1.99 -21.36
N ALA A 102 -46.46 -2.43 -20.64
CA ALA A 102 -47.04 -3.77 -20.82
C ALA A 102 -47.95 -3.89 -22.06
N ALA A 103 -48.54 -2.79 -22.53
CA ALA A 103 -49.43 -2.78 -23.71
C ALA A 103 -48.68 -2.88 -25.06
N ALA A 104 -47.39 -2.52 -25.13
CA ALA A 104 -46.62 -2.57 -26.37
C ALA A 104 -46.00 -3.96 -26.66
N ALA A 105 -45.89 -4.84 -25.66
CA ALA A 105 -45.24 -6.15 -25.82
C ALA A 105 -46.20 -7.27 -26.25
N GLN A 106 -47.52 -7.09 -26.16
CA GLN A 106 -48.51 -8.14 -26.48
C GLN A 106 -49.09 -8.08 -27.91
N ALA A 107 -48.68 -7.13 -28.75
CA ALA A 107 -49.21 -6.96 -30.10
C ALA A 107 -48.42 -7.65 -31.24
N GLN A 108 -47.29 -8.32 -30.95
CA GLN A 108 -46.46 -8.94 -32.00
C GLN A 108 -46.39 -10.48 -31.97
N ALA A 109 -47.27 -11.15 -31.22
CA ALA A 109 -47.29 -12.61 -31.11
C ALA A 109 -48.59 -13.24 -31.63
N GLN A 110 -48.94 -13.01 -32.89
CA GLN A 110 -49.88 -13.86 -33.64
C GLN A 110 -49.39 -14.01 -35.11
N ALA A 111 -48.76 -15.16 -35.39
CA ALA A 111 -48.88 -16.12 -36.54
C ALA A 111 -49.30 -15.62 -37.96
N PRO A 112 -49.02 -16.33 -39.09
CA PRO A 112 -48.92 -17.80 -39.20
C PRO A 112 -47.97 -18.42 -40.28
N GLU A 113 -47.81 -19.74 -40.14
CA GLU A 113 -47.63 -20.81 -41.14
C GLU A 113 -46.70 -20.69 -42.37
N GLY A 114 -45.91 -21.77 -42.58
CA GLY A 114 -45.22 -22.02 -43.86
C GLY A 114 -44.26 -23.22 -43.89
N VAL A 115 -44.82 -24.45 -43.89
CA VAL A 115 -44.42 -25.65 -44.67
C VAL A 115 -42.93 -25.98 -44.96
N GLN A 116 -42.55 -27.17 -44.48
CA GLN A 116 -41.60 -28.21 -44.96
C GLN A 116 -40.67 -27.96 -46.16
N ALA A 117 -39.38 -28.32 -46.00
CA ALA A 117 -38.65 -29.25 -46.88
C ALA A 117 -37.41 -29.85 -46.16
N PRO A 118 -36.99 -31.09 -46.48
CA PRO A 118 -36.06 -31.89 -45.67
C PRO A 118 -34.60 -31.82 -46.16
N THR A 119 -33.64 -31.94 -45.24
CA THR A 119 -32.24 -32.26 -45.58
C THR A 119 -31.89 -33.63 -45.04
N LYS A 120 -31.58 -34.54 -45.96
CA LYS A 120 -31.09 -35.90 -45.75
C LYS A 120 -29.57 -35.90 -45.98
N ALA A 121 -28.79 -36.44 -45.05
CA ALA A 121 -27.44 -36.99 -45.30
C ALA A 121 -26.95 -37.76 -44.05
N PRO A 122 -26.04 -38.74 -44.21
CA PRO A 122 -26.23 -40.07 -43.64
C PRO A 122 -25.20 -40.47 -42.59
N GLU A 123 -25.60 -41.38 -41.70
CA GLU A 123 -24.94 -42.66 -41.38
C GLU A 123 -25.97 -43.60 -40.74
#